data_AF-A0A1V1P4T5-F1
#
_entry.id   AF-A0A1V1P4T5-F1
#
_cell.length_a   1.000
_cell.length_b   1.000
_cell.length_c   1.000
_cell.angle_alpha   90.00
_cell.angle_beta   90.00
_cell.angle_gamma   90.00
#
_symmetry.space_group_name_H-M   'P 1'
#
loop_
_entity.id
_entity.type
_entity.pdbx_description
1 polymer ?
#
loop_
_entity_poly.entity_id
_entity_poly.type
_entity_poly.pdbx_seq_one_letter_code
_entity_poly.pdbx_strand_id
1 'polypeptide(L)'
;MSNNNKAFQFMIENRKVIIETLKENISIPKAWDQLRKKMPVVEKVIKLNTFKANVKALNVVNDIMNVNQKLMEEISIIGQEEKYVEIRNQKPLLHADMIFAKLEEWAGGTAIKTPGEKAAILSVLAYFFDKCVIFEDAKDVK
;
A
#
# COMPACT_ATOMS: atom_id res chain seq x y z
N MET A 1 -13.98 -14.77 -23.23
CA MET A 1 -13.96 -13.41 -22.63
C MET A 1 -13.96 -12.37 -23.75
N SER A 2 -14.94 -11.45 -23.76
CA SER A 2 -15.05 -10.37 -24.78
C SER A 2 -13.84 -9.42 -24.74
N ASN A 3 -13.42 -8.88 -25.89
CA ASN A 3 -12.31 -7.91 -26.01
C ASN A 3 -12.48 -6.68 -25.10
N ASN A 4 -13.71 -6.26 -24.81
CA ASN A 4 -13.98 -5.12 -23.92
C ASN A 4 -13.58 -5.39 -22.47
N ASN A 5 -13.65 -6.64 -22.02
CA ASN A 5 -13.27 -7.03 -20.66
C ASN A 5 -11.74 -6.97 -20.48
N LYS A 6 -10.98 -7.41 -21.50
CA LYS A 6 -9.51 -7.30 -21.53
C LYS A 6 -9.03 -5.85 -21.54
N ALA A 7 -9.70 -4.97 -22.29
CA ALA A 7 -9.36 -3.55 -22.36
C ALA A 7 -9.52 -2.86 -21.00
N PHE A 8 -10.64 -3.11 -20.30
CA PHE A 8 -10.86 -2.51 -18.98
C PHE A 8 -9.92 -3.10 -17.93
N GLN A 9 -9.68 -4.43 -17.94
CA GLN A 9 -8.72 -5.07 -17.06
C GLN A 9 -7.32 -4.45 -17.20
N PHE A 10 -6.84 -4.26 -18.43
CA PHE A 10 -5.57 -3.58 -18.68
C PHE A 10 -5.54 -2.18 -18.07
N MET A 11 -6.64 -1.43 -18.14
CA MET A 11 -6.73 -0.09 -17.54
C MET A 11 -6.65 -0.13 -16.01
N ILE A 12 -7.25 -1.13 -15.36
CA ILE A 12 -7.16 -1.30 -13.90
C ILE A 12 -5.74 -1.63 -13.46
N GLU A 13 -5.09 -2.58 -14.14
CA GLU A 13 -3.72 -3.03 -13.84
C GLU A 13 -2.72 -1.87 -13.99
N ASN A 14 -2.95 -0.98 -14.97
CA ASN A 14 -2.09 0.16 -15.26
C ASN A 14 -2.66 1.50 -14.74
N ARG A 15 -3.64 1.46 -13.82
CA ARG A 15 -4.44 2.64 -13.45
C ARG A 15 -3.60 3.82 -12.98
N LYS A 16 -2.53 3.60 -12.19
CA LYS A 16 -1.73 4.69 -11.62
C LYS A 16 -1.10 5.54 -12.72
N VAL A 17 -0.44 4.90 -13.69
CA VAL A 17 0.19 5.55 -14.85
C VAL A 17 -0.85 6.23 -15.74
N ILE A 18 -2.00 5.58 -15.95
CA ILE A 18 -3.08 6.12 -16.79
C ILE A 18 -3.71 7.35 -16.13
N ILE A 19 -4.05 7.29 -14.84
CA ILE A 19 -4.63 8.40 -14.08
C ILE A 19 -3.65 9.57 -13.98
N GLU A 20 -2.36 9.31 -13.73
CA GLU A 20 -1.33 10.34 -13.72
C GLU A 20 -1.22 11.04 -15.08
N THR A 21 -1.18 10.27 -16.17
CA THR A 21 -1.16 10.82 -17.52
C THR A 21 -2.44 11.61 -17.82
N LEU A 22 -3.61 11.21 -17.29
CA LEU A 22 -4.85 11.99 -17.41
C LEU A 22 -4.78 13.31 -16.62
N LYS A 23 -4.16 13.34 -15.43
CA LYS A 23 -3.99 14.54 -14.62
C LYS A 23 -3.00 15.54 -15.21
N GLU A 24 -1.95 15.06 -15.86
CA GLU A 24 -0.95 15.88 -16.58
C GLU A 24 -1.52 16.58 -17.82
N ASN A 25 -2.70 16.17 -18.30
CA ASN A 25 -3.26 16.61 -19.57
C ASN A 25 -4.61 17.28 -19.43
N ILE A 26 -4.79 18.37 -20.17
CA ILE A 26 -6.04 19.15 -20.18
C ILE A 26 -7.19 18.37 -20.84
N SER A 27 -6.90 17.41 -21.72
CA SER A 27 -7.93 16.64 -22.43
C SER A 27 -7.59 15.17 -22.60
N ILE A 28 -8.62 14.33 -22.59
CA ILE A 28 -8.51 12.87 -22.77
C ILE A 28 -7.78 12.49 -24.08
N PRO A 29 -8.01 13.15 -25.24
CA PRO A 29 -7.24 12.86 -26.45
C PRO A 29 -5.74 13.13 -26.30
N LYS A 30 -5.35 14.23 -25.66
CA LYS A 30 -3.93 14.53 -25.41
C LYS A 30 -3.31 13.53 -24.44
N ALA A 31 -4.03 13.18 -23.38
CA ALA A 31 -3.62 12.13 -22.45
C ALA A 31 -3.42 10.78 -23.17
N TRP A 32 -4.32 10.43 -24.10
CA TRP A 32 -4.19 9.25 -24.93
C TRP A 32 -2.93 9.28 -25.80
N ASP A 33 -2.68 10.40 -26.49
CA ASP A 33 -1.48 10.55 -27.32
C ASP A 33 -0.18 10.40 -26.53
N GLN A 34 -0.13 10.97 -25.32
CA GLN A 34 1.01 10.82 -24.43
C GLN A 34 1.11 9.39 -23.88
N LEU A 35 -0.01 8.78 -23.51
CA LEU A 35 -0.05 7.40 -23.01
C LEU A 35 0.45 6.42 -24.07
N ARG A 36 0.10 6.62 -25.34
CA ARG A 36 0.61 5.81 -26.46
C ARG A 36 2.12 5.89 -26.64
N LYS A 37 2.70 7.07 -26.38
CA LYS A 37 4.16 7.24 -26.39
C LYS A 37 4.83 6.56 -25.20
N LYS A 38 4.26 6.70 -24.00
CA LYS A 38 4.77 6.06 -22.77
C LYS A 38 4.61 4.53 -22.81
N MET A 39 3.51 4.04 -23.39
CA MET A 39 3.13 2.63 -23.40
C MET A 39 2.53 2.24 -24.77
N PRO A 40 3.36 1.98 -25.80
CA PRO A 40 2.89 1.68 -27.15
C PRO A 40 1.96 0.46 -27.24
N VAL A 41 2.09 -0.49 -26.30
CA VAL A 41 1.21 -1.67 -26.20
C VAL A 41 -0.27 -1.30 -26.03
N VAL A 42 -0.56 -0.11 -25.48
CA VAL A 42 -1.94 0.34 -25.24
C VAL A 42 -2.76 0.40 -26.53
N GLU A 43 -2.15 0.72 -27.68
CA GLU A 43 -2.85 0.77 -28.97
C GLU A 43 -3.32 -0.60 -29.44
N LYS A 44 -2.58 -1.66 -29.06
CA LYS A 44 -2.92 -3.04 -29.42
C LYS A 44 -4.05 -3.60 -28.57
N VAL A 45 -4.24 -3.03 -27.38
CA VAL A 45 -5.18 -3.53 -26.36
C VAL A 45 -6.45 -2.67 -26.27
N ILE A 46 -6.34 -1.37 -26.51
CA ILE A 46 -7.42 -0.39 -26.27
C ILE A 46 -7.51 0.57 -27.46
N LYS A 47 -8.74 0.83 -27.92
CA LYS A 47 -9.03 1.90 -28.88
C LYS A 47 -9.38 3.19 -28.13
N LEU A 48 -9.08 4.35 -28.71
CA LEU A 48 -9.38 5.67 -28.09
C LEU A 48 -10.83 5.80 -27.61
N ASN A 49 -11.82 5.31 -28.37
CA ASN A 49 -13.23 5.41 -27.98
C ASN A 49 -13.54 4.54 -26.75
N THR A 50 -12.96 3.34 -26.67
CA THR A 50 -13.07 2.47 -25.49
C THR A 50 -12.35 3.08 -24.29
N PHE A 51 -11.17 3.67 -24.50
CA PHE A 51 -10.45 4.40 -23.48
C PHE A 51 -11.31 5.52 -22.89
N LYS A 52 -11.84 6.41 -23.73
CA LYS A 52 -12.73 7.51 -23.35
C LYS A 52 -13.93 7.02 -22.52
N ALA A 53 -14.60 5.97 -22.99
CA ALA A 53 -15.76 5.40 -22.29
C ALA A 53 -15.40 4.89 -20.89
N ASN A 54 -14.21 4.31 -20.75
CA ASN A 54 -13.75 3.69 -19.50
C ASN A 54 -13.11 4.67 -18.51
N VAL A 55 -12.66 5.86 -18.92
CA VAL A 55 -11.98 6.82 -18.02
C VAL A 55 -12.81 7.11 -16.77
N LYS A 56 -14.12 7.33 -16.92
CA LYS A 56 -14.98 7.64 -15.77
C LYS A 56 -15.04 6.48 -14.78
N ALA A 57 -15.22 5.25 -15.28
CA ALA A 57 -15.22 4.05 -14.45
C ALA A 57 -13.85 3.82 -13.80
N LEU A 58 -12.77 4.07 -14.53
CA LEU A 58 -11.40 3.96 -14.03
C LEU A 58 -11.14 4.92 -12.87
N ASN A 59 -11.61 6.17 -12.95
CA ASN A 59 -11.49 7.14 -11.84
C ASN A 59 -12.20 6.65 -10.58
N VAL A 60 -13.44 6.17 -10.71
CA VAL A 60 -14.19 5.62 -9.57
C VAL A 60 -13.45 4.44 -8.94
N VAL A 61 -12.96 3.51 -9.76
CA VAL A 61 -12.18 2.36 -9.25
C VAL A 61 -10.87 2.82 -8.60
N ASN A 62 -10.17 3.79 -9.18
CA ASN A 62 -8.97 4.36 -8.58
C ASN A 62 -9.24 4.93 -7.18
N ASP A 63 -10.31 5.69 -7.02
CA ASP A 63 -10.66 6.31 -5.75
C ASP A 63 -11.01 5.25 -4.70
N ILE A 64 -11.82 4.26 -5.06
CA ILE A 64 -12.13 3.10 -4.20
C ILE A 64 -10.86 2.36 -3.80
N MET A 65 -9.96 2.09 -4.74
CA MET A 65 -8.71 1.38 -4.46
C MET A 65 -7.76 2.18 -3.56
N ASN A 66 -7.73 3.50 -3.70
CA ASN A 66 -6.92 4.36 -2.82
C ASN A 66 -7.50 4.42 -1.41
N VAL A 67 -8.83 4.51 -1.27
CA VAL A 67 -9.50 4.43 0.03
C VAL A 67 -9.22 3.07 0.68
N ASN A 68 -9.37 1.96 -0.06
CA ASN A 68 -9.08 0.63 0.46
C ASN A 68 -7.61 0.47 0.86
N GLN A 69 -6.68 1.03 0.08
CA GLN A 69 -5.25 1.02 0.44
C GLN A 69 -5.03 1.75 1.77
N LYS A 70 -5.57 2.96 1.92
CA LYS A 70 -5.46 3.75 3.16
C LYS A 70 -6.10 3.04 4.36
N LEU A 71 -7.28 2.44 4.18
CA LEU A 71 -7.96 1.67 5.22
C LEU A 71 -7.14 0.44 5.64
N MET A 72 -6.52 -0.27 4.70
CA MET A 72 -5.65 -1.40 5.03
C MET A 72 -4.41 -0.95 5.81
N GLU A 73 -3.82 0.19 5.43
CA GLU A 73 -2.71 0.80 6.18
C GLU A 73 -3.17 1.17 7.61
N GLU A 74 -4.31 1.83 7.77
CA GLU A 74 -4.88 2.20 9.09
C GLU A 74 -5.21 0.97 9.96
N ILE A 75 -5.84 -0.07 9.40
CA ILE A 75 -6.12 -1.33 10.12
C ILE A 75 -4.81 -2.00 10.55
N SER A 76 -3.77 -1.97 9.70
CA SER A 76 -2.46 -2.49 10.07
C SER A 76 -1.84 -1.73 11.24
N ILE A 77 -2.03 -0.40 11.31
CA ILE A 77 -1.56 0.43 12.41
C ILE A 77 -2.30 0.07 13.70
N ILE A 78 -3.63 0.08 13.65
CA ILE A 78 -4.49 -0.23 14.81
C ILE A 78 -4.18 -1.63 15.34
N GLY A 79 -4.09 -2.64 14.47
CA GLY A 79 -3.76 -4.01 14.88
C GLY A 79 -2.39 -4.14 15.53
N GLN A 80 -1.40 -3.33 15.11
CA GLN A 80 -0.08 -3.28 15.73
C GLN A 80 -0.10 -2.59 17.10
N GLU A 81 -0.85 -1.49 17.24
CA GLU A 81 -1.03 -0.79 18.52
C GLU A 81 -1.70 -1.68 19.56
N GLU A 82 -2.80 -2.34 19.20
CA GLU A 82 -3.50 -3.28 20.08
C GLU A 82 -2.56 -4.40 20.52
N LYS A 83 -1.76 -4.95 19.60
CA LYS A 83 -0.81 -6.01 19.92
C LYS A 83 0.32 -5.53 20.82
N TYR A 84 0.82 -4.33 20.60
CA TYR A 84 1.82 -3.72 21.47
C TYR A 84 1.28 -3.55 22.89
N VAL A 85 0.08 -3.00 23.05
CA VAL A 85 -0.57 -2.82 24.36
C VAL A 85 -0.79 -4.17 25.05
N GLU A 86 -1.24 -5.19 24.31
CA GLU A 86 -1.38 -6.56 24.80
C GLU A 86 -0.05 -7.08 25.36
N ILE A 87 1.05 -6.95 24.61
CA ILE A 87 2.37 -7.47 25.01
C ILE A 87 2.96 -6.65 26.17
N ARG A 88 2.86 -5.31 26.14
CA ARG A 88 3.38 -4.41 27.19
C ARG A 88 2.72 -4.69 28.54
N ASN A 89 1.41 -4.96 28.54
CA ASN A 89 0.63 -5.16 29.76
C ASN A 89 0.75 -6.58 30.34
N GLN A 90 1.55 -7.47 29.73
CA GLN A 90 1.82 -8.78 30.28
C GLN A 90 2.54 -8.68 31.62
N LYS A 91 2.25 -9.63 32.52
CA LYS A 91 2.93 -9.78 33.80
C LYS A 91 3.74 -11.09 33.83
N PRO A 92 5.02 -11.06 34.22
CA PRO A 92 5.81 -9.89 34.62
C PRO A 92 6.05 -8.92 33.45
N LEU A 93 6.26 -7.63 33.78
CA LEU A 93 6.56 -6.59 32.79
C LEU A 93 7.75 -7.01 31.92
N LEU A 94 7.58 -6.93 30.61
CA LEU A 94 8.61 -7.29 29.65
C LEU A 94 9.55 -6.11 29.40
N HIS A 95 10.84 -6.39 29.26
CA HIS A 95 11.81 -5.42 28.78
C HIS A 95 11.50 -5.02 27.32
N ALA A 96 11.89 -3.80 26.92
CA ALA A 96 11.61 -3.26 25.58
C ALA A 96 12.07 -4.21 24.45
N ASP A 97 13.26 -4.80 24.57
CA ASP A 97 13.79 -5.76 23.59
C ASP A 97 12.90 -7.00 23.43
N MET A 98 12.28 -7.46 24.53
CA MET A 98 11.39 -8.62 24.52
C MET A 98 10.03 -8.28 23.92
N ILE A 99 9.55 -7.04 24.12
CA ILE A 99 8.35 -6.54 23.47
C ILE A 99 8.59 -6.44 21.95
N PHE A 100 9.74 -5.90 21.54
CA PHE A 100 10.14 -5.81 20.15
C PHE A 100 10.21 -7.18 19.48
N ALA A 101 10.87 -8.15 20.10
CA ALA A 101 11.00 -9.51 19.56
C ALA A 101 9.61 -10.17 19.34
N LYS A 102 8.67 -9.98 20.28
CA LYS A 102 7.31 -10.52 20.16
C LYS A 102 6.48 -9.83 19.08
N LEU A 103 6.67 -8.53 18.88
CA LEU A 103 6.03 -7.79 17.79
C LEU A 103 6.61 -8.19 16.43
N GLU A 104 7.93 -8.37 16.32
CA GLU A 104 8.59 -8.88 15.12
C GLU A 104 8.03 -10.27 14.77
N GLU A 105 7.94 -11.18 15.75
CA GLU A 105 7.35 -12.51 15.57
C GLU A 105 5.89 -12.45 15.09
N TRP A 106 5.05 -11.62 15.72
CA TRP A 106 3.65 -11.45 15.33
C TRP A 106 3.49 -10.86 13.92
N ALA A 107 4.36 -9.92 13.53
CA ALA A 107 4.37 -9.31 12.20
C ALA A 107 4.88 -10.27 11.10
N GLY A 108 5.18 -11.53 11.45
CA GLY A 108 5.63 -12.56 10.52
C GLY A 108 7.12 -12.83 10.57
N GLY A 109 7.86 -12.27 11.53
CA GLY A 109 9.32 -12.35 11.70
C GLY A 109 9.92 -13.75 11.65
N THR A 110 9.18 -14.77 12.10
CA THR A 110 9.61 -16.17 12.10
C THR A 110 9.31 -16.90 10.78
N ALA A 111 8.45 -16.33 9.93
CA ALA A 111 8.09 -16.86 8.61
C ALA A 111 8.82 -16.16 7.44
N ILE A 112 9.63 -15.14 7.72
CA ILE A 112 10.37 -14.36 6.71
C ILE A 112 11.47 -15.21 6.06
N LYS A 113 11.52 -15.21 4.72
CA LYS A 113 12.48 -16.03 3.97
C LYS A 113 13.61 -15.23 3.35
N THR A 114 13.50 -13.89 3.24
CA THR A 114 14.51 -13.05 2.61
C THR A 114 14.95 -11.85 3.47
N PRO A 115 16.23 -11.40 3.34
CA PRO A 115 16.70 -10.20 4.04
C PRO A 115 15.92 -8.92 3.72
N GLY A 116 15.37 -8.80 2.51
CA GLY A 116 14.57 -7.64 2.09
C GLY A 116 13.21 -7.55 2.78
N GLU A 117 12.52 -8.68 2.93
CA GLU A 117 11.27 -8.77 3.70
C GLU A 117 11.50 -8.44 5.18
N LYS A 118 12.63 -8.90 5.74
CA LYS A 118 13.03 -8.56 7.11
C LYS A 118 13.29 -7.06 7.28
N ALA A 119 14.02 -6.45 6.35
CA ALA A 119 14.26 -5.02 6.36
C ALA A 119 12.96 -4.20 6.23
N ALA A 120 12.00 -4.66 5.42
CA ALA A 120 10.70 -4.01 5.29
C ALA A 120 9.90 -4.05 6.60
N ILE A 121 9.80 -5.22 7.25
CA ILE A 121 9.13 -5.36 8.55
C ILE A 121 9.81 -4.49 9.62
N LEU A 122 11.14 -4.53 9.70
CA LEU A 122 11.88 -3.69 10.64
C LEU A 122 11.70 -2.20 10.37
N SER A 123 11.59 -1.77 9.11
CA SER A 123 11.36 -0.35 8.76
C SER A 123 9.96 0.12 9.15
N VAL A 124 8.96 -0.74 8.96
CA VAL A 124 7.58 -0.50 9.40
C VAL A 124 7.52 -0.40 10.92
N LEU A 125 8.10 -1.37 11.63
CA LEU A 125 8.20 -1.35 13.09
C LEU A 125 8.91 -0.06 13.56
N ALA A 126 10.10 0.25 13.03
CA ALA A 126 10.88 1.43 13.41
C ALA A 126 10.13 2.75 13.19
N TYR A 127 9.42 2.90 12.06
CA TYR A 127 8.59 4.08 11.80
C TYR A 127 7.51 4.27 12.88
N PHE A 128 6.90 3.18 13.36
CA PHE A 128 5.90 3.25 14.43
C PHE A 128 6.52 3.41 15.82
N PHE A 129 7.69 2.82 16.09
CA PHE A 129 8.44 3.06 17.32
C PHE A 129 8.90 4.52 17.47
N ASP A 130 9.19 5.22 16.37
CA ASP A 130 9.55 6.65 16.39
C ASP A 130 8.33 7.57 16.59
N LYS A 131 7.14 7.09 16.21
CA LYS A 131 5.85 7.78 16.39
C LYS A 131 5.20 7.53 17.76
N CYS A 132 5.52 6.41 18.41
CA CYS A 132 5.00 6.04 19.72
C CYS A 132 6.05 6.28 20.81
N VAL A 133 5.67 7.07 21.83
CA VAL A 133 6.44 7.41 23.05
C VAL A 133 6.76 6.16 23.89
N ILE A 134 7.66 5.28 23.43
CA ILE A 134 7.93 3.97 24.06
C ILE A 134 9.28 3.96 24.81
N PHE A 135 10.07 5.03 24.75
CA PHE A 135 11.37 5.10 25.45
C PHE A 135 11.42 6.02 26.66
N GLU A 136 10.34 6.69 27.07
CA GLU A 136 10.44 7.61 28.22
C GLU A 136 10.54 6.89 29.58
N ASP A 137 9.99 5.67 29.75
CA ASP A 137 9.92 5.02 31.07
C ASP A 137 10.91 3.85 31.30
N ALA A 138 11.72 3.47 30.31
CA ALA A 138 12.68 2.36 30.47
C ALA A 138 13.91 2.72 31.35
N LYS A 139 13.91 3.91 31.99
CA LYS A 139 15.00 4.35 32.87
C LYS A 139 14.87 3.90 34.33
N ASP A 140 13.72 3.37 34.75
CA ASP A 140 13.43 3.19 36.19
C ASP A 140 13.22 1.75 36.68
N VAL A 141 13.58 0.73 35.89
CA VAL A 141 13.66 -0.65 36.42
C VAL A 141 15.07 -0.93 36.91
N LYS A 142 15.32 -0.66 38.20
CA LYS A 142 16.44 -1.22 38.97
C LYS A 142 16.08 -2.59 39.53
#